data_AF-B3SEI5-F1
#
_entry.id   AF-B3SEI5-F1
#
_cell.length_a   1.000
_cell.length_b   1.000
_cell.length_c   1.000
_cell.angle_alpha   90.00
_cell.angle_beta   90.00
_cell.angle_gamma   90.00
#
_symmetry.space_group_name_H-M   'P 1'
#
loop_
_entity.id
_entity.type
_entity.pdbx_description
1 polymer ?
#
loop_
_entity_poly.entity_id
_entity_poly.type
_entity_poly.pdbx_seq_one_letter_code
_entity_poly.pdbx_strand_id
1 'polypeptide(L)'
;MQILPIFHTNPCNFYTFAPGAKRRDQNSVSCSEERRPNKLHLILDMADVVVEQFNKGGILAEGPFYDASANKLAWVDIYGQSVHFTDLVTKEDEVHNFDARPGAIVKRINHKDCWIINLENKIVSYNDK
;
A
#
# COMPACT_ATOMS: atom_id res chain seq x y z
N MET A 1 14.08 12.92 30.94
CA MET A 1 13.08 12.28 30.08
C MET A 1 13.36 12.77 28.66
N GLN A 2 14.09 11.99 27.88
CA GLN A 2 14.60 12.38 26.55
C GLN A 2 13.64 11.89 25.47
N ILE A 3 13.26 12.80 24.57
CA ILE A 3 12.41 12.58 23.40
C ILE A 3 13.34 12.41 22.19
N LEU A 4 13.23 11.28 21.48
CA LEU A 4 13.93 11.04 20.21
C LEU A 4 13.08 11.59 19.04
N PRO A 5 13.67 12.29 18.06
CA PRO A 5 12.95 12.77 16.89
C PRO A 5 12.80 11.68 15.81
N ILE A 6 11.60 11.64 15.20
CA ILE A 6 11.22 10.81 14.07
C ILE A 6 11.68 11.50 12.77
N PHE A 7 12.37 10.76 11.89
CA PHE A 7 12.83 11.24 10.59
C PHE A 7 11.69 11.29 9.55
N HIS A 8 11.55 12.45 8.92
CA HIS A 8 10.87 12.75 7.65
C HIS A 8 12.01 13.32 6.77
N THR A 9 12.23 13.06 5.48
CA THR A 9 11.41 12.84 4.27
C THR A 9 12.35 12.31 3.18
N ASN A 10 11.88 11.54 2.19
CA ASN A 10 12.62 11.33 0.93
C ASN A 10 11.76 11.82 -0.24
N PRO A 11 12.16 12.89 -0.97
CA PRO A 11 11.40 13.37 -2.13
C PRO A 11 11.79 12.61 -3.41
N CYS A 12 10.77 12.22 -4.17
CA CYS A 12 10.88 11.66 -5.52
C CYS A 12 11.56 12.67 -6.46
N ASN A 13 12.63 12.24 -7.14
CA ASN A 13 13.32 13.05 -8.15
C ASN A 13 12.54 13.09 -9.46
N PHE A 14 12.23 14.30 -9.91
CA PHE A 14 11.76 14.63 -11.25
C PHE A 14 12.89 14.47 -12.28
N TYR A 15 12.60 13.84 -13.42
CA TYR A 15 13.49 13.86 -14.60
C TYR A 15 13.14 15.05 -15.50
N THR A 16 14.05 16.00 -15.64
CA THR A 16 14.03 17.02 -16.71
C THR A 16 14.98 16.62 -17.83
N PHE A 17 14.45 16.49 -19.06
CA PHE A 17 15.23 16.34 -20.28
C PHE A 17 15.82 17.68 -20.72
N ALA A 18 17.13 17.74 -20.95
CA ALA A 18 17.79 18.83 -21.67
C ALA A 18 18.26 18.34 -23.06
N PRO A 19 18.06 19.11 -24.14
CA PRO A 19 18.38 18.71 -25.50
C PRO A 19 19.86 18.98 -25.85
N GLY A 20 20.48 18.02 -26.55
CA GLY A 20 21.75 18.25 -27.26
C GLY A 20 22.96 17.48 -26.71
N ALA A 21 23.08 16.21 -27.10
CA ALA A 21 24.38 15.53 -27.13
C ALA A 21 24.42 14.55 -28.32
N LYS A 22 25.44 14.71 -29.16
CA LYS A 22 25.63 14.07 -30.47
C LYS A 22 25.90 12.57 -30.35
N ARG A 23 25.38 11.80 -31.31
CA ARG A 23 25.74 10.39 -31.56
C ARG A 23 27.26 10.23 -31.73
N ARG A 24 27.83 9.21 -31.10
CA ARG A 24 29.09 8.57 -31.52
C ARG A 24 28.94 7.06 -31.49
N ASP A 25 29.50 6.46 -32.53
CA ASP A 25 29.31 5.10 -32.99
C ASP A 25 29.97 4.04 -32.10
N GLN A 26 29.46 2.82 -32.26
CA GLN A 26 29.91 1.57 -31.68
C GLN A 26 31.26 1.13 -32.28
N ASN A 27 32.23 0.74 -31.44
CA ASN A 27 32.81 -0.62 -31.41
C ASN A 27 34.17 -0.72 -30.70
N SER A 28 34.28 -1.83 -29.92
CA SER A 28 35.44 -2.56 -29.41
C SER A 28 36.48 -1.82 -28.56
N VAL A 29 36.72 -2.28 -27.32
CA VAL A 29 37.73 -3.32 -26.99
C VAL A 29 37.55 -3.71 -25.51
N SER A 30 37.80 -4.99 -25.25
CA SER A 30 37.79 -5.71 -23.98
C SER A 30 38.78 -5.22 -22.93
N CYS A 31 38.36 -5.21 -21.65
CA CYS A 31 39.25 -5.46 -20.52
C CYS A 31 38.47 -6.25 -19.46
N SER A 32 38.94 -7.46 -19.18
CA SER A 32 38.54 -8.24 -18.01
C SER A 32 38.96 -7.49 -16.74
N GLU A 33 37.99 -6.89 -16.05
CA GLU A 33 38.14 -6.50 -14.65
C GLU A 33 37.09 -7.27 -13.85
N GLU A 34 37.61 -8.19 -13.06
CA GLU A 34 36.92 -8.96 -12.04
C GLU A 34 36.29 -7.97 -11.03
N ARG A 35 35.04 -7.56 -11.26
CA ARG A 35 34.28 -6.77 -10.30
C ARG A 35 34.01 -7.64 -9.08
N ARG A 36 34.77 -7.41 -8.02
CA ARG A 36 34.37 -7.78 -6.66
C ARG A 36 32.92 -7.31 -6.48
N PRO A 37 31.96 -8.19 -6.15
CA PRO A 37 30.58 -7.75 -6.00
C PRO A 37 30.53 -6.73 -4.88
N ASN A 38 30.10 -5.50 -5.22
CA ASN A 38 29.77 -4.49 -4.24
C ASN A 38 28.78 -5.11 -3.26
N LYS A 39 29.18 -5.09 -1.98
CA LYS A 39 28.54 -5.70 -0.81
C LYS A 39 27.23 -4.98 -0.45
N LEU A 40 26.28 -4.98 -1.39
CA LEU A 40 24.95 -4.37 -1.28
C LEU A 40 23.89 -5.09 -2.13
N HIS A 41 24.15 -6.34 -2.53
CA HIS A 41 23.07 -7.30 -2.77
C HIS A 41 22.78 -7.98 -1.45
N LEU A 42 22.12 -7.27 -0.53
CA LEU A 42 21.31 -7.97 0.47
C LEU A 42 20.16 -8.56 -0.34
N ILE A 43 20.41 -9.77 -0.85
CA ILE A 43 19.39 -10.66 -1.34
C ILE A 43 18.45 -10.78 -0.13
N LEU A 44 17.28 -10.13 -0.21
CA LEU A 44 16.11 -10.64 0.48
C LEU A 44 16.00 -12.05 -0.10
N ASP A 45 16.55 -13.02 0.62
CA ASP A 45 16.24 -14.41 0.41
C ASP A 45 14.74 -14.43 0.70
N MET A 46 13.96 -14.31 -0.37
CA MET A 46 12.51 -14.24 -0.31
C MET A 46 12.10 -15.60 0.22
N ALA A 47 12.06 -15.72 1.56
CA ALA A 47 11.46 -16.84 2.25
C ALA A 47 10.19 -17.20 1.49
N ASP A 48 10.04 -18.48 1.13
CA ASP A 48 9.00 -18.98 0.22
C ASP A 48 7.71 -18.17 0.32
N VAL A 49 7.55 -17.17 -0.55
CA VAL A 49 6.41 -16.25 -0.48
C VAL A 49 5.24 -16.99 -1.09
N VAL A 50 4.40 -17.57 -0.23
CA VAL A 50 3.13 -18.13 -0.66
C VAL A 50 2.14 -16.97 -0.82
N VAL A 51 1.77 -16.69 -2.06
CA VAL A 51 0.70 -15.74 -2.38
C VAL A 51 -0.63 -16.48 -2.33
N GLU A 52 -1.50 -16.11 -1.39
CA GLU A 52 -2.89 -16.57 -1.34
C GLU A 52 -3.77 -15.53 -2.03
N GLN A 53 -4.59 -15.95 -3.01
CA GLN A 53 -5.58 -15.09 -3.64
C GLN A 53 -6.93 -15.22 -2.93
N PHE A 54 -7.48 -14.09 -2.48
CA PHE A 54 -8.86 -14.01 -2.02
C PHE A 54 -9.77 -13.81 -3.24
N ASN A 55 -10.80 -14.66 -3.40
CA ASN A 55 -11.79 -14.55 -4.49
C ASN A 55 -12.80 -13.41 -4.28
N LYS A 56 -12.38 -12.31 -3.64
CA LYS A 56 -13.22 -11.15 -3.33
C LYS A 56 -12.52 -9.92 -3.87
N GLY A 57 -13.07 -9.40 -4.97
CA GLY A 57 -12.58 -8.21 -5.64
C GLY A 57 -13.63 -7.10 -5.56
N GLY A 58 -13.16 -5.86 -5.53
CA GLY A 58 -13.97 -4.68 -5.80
C GLY A 58 -13.81 -4.22 -7.25
N ILE A 59 -14.66 -3.30 -7.69
CA ILE A 59 -14.50 -2.60 -8.97
C ILE A 59 -13.19 -1.79 -8.95
N LEU A 60 -12.93 -1.09 -7.84
CA LEU A 60 -11.66 -0.43 -7.55
C LEU A 60 -11.34 -0.59 -6.06
N ALA A 61 -10.69 -1.70 -5.72
CA ALA A 61 -10.28 -2.01 -4.35
C ALA A 61 -9.03 -1.21 -3.94
N GLU A 62 -9.13 -0.47 -2.84
CA GLU A 62 -8.07 0.42 -2.35
C GLU A 62 -8.08 0.54 -0.82
N GLY A 63 -7.08 1.25 -0.29
CA GLY A 63 -7.04 1.68 1.11
C GLY A 63 -7.13 0.54 2.15
N PRO A 64 -6.31 -0.53 2.05
CA PRO A 64 -6.32 -1.60 3.02
C PRO A 64 -5.87 -1.13 4.41
N PHE A 65 -6.59 -1.55 5.43
CA PHE A 65 -6.29 -1.32 6.84
C PHE A 65 -6.42 -2.63 7.61
N TYR A 66 -5.33 -3.09 8.23
CA TYR A 66 -5.34 -4.28 9.06
C TYR A 66 -5.68 -3.95 10.53
N ASP A 67 -6.74 -4.56 11.04
CA ASP A 67 -7.10 -4.53 12.45
C ASP A 67 -6.63 -5.81 13.17
N ALA A 68 -5.47 -5.72 13.81
CA ALA A 68 -4.86 -6.82 14.55
C ALA A 68 -5.72 -7.32 15.73
N SER A 69 -6.61 -6.47 16.29
CA SER A 69 -7.43 -6.86 17.45
C SER A 69 -8.55 -7.83 17.10
N ALA A 70 -9.07 -7.73 15.87
CA ALA A 70 -10.13 -8.59 15.35
C ALA A 70 -9.63 -9.58 14.29
N ASN A 71 -8.35 -9.48 13.90
CA ASN A 71 -7.77 -10.18 12.76
C ASN A 71 -8.56 -9.99 11.44
N LYS A 72 -9.04 -8.76 11.23
CA LYS A 72 -9.82 -8.36 10.05
C LYS A 72 -9.02 -7.39 9.18
N LEU A 73 -9.23 -7.47 7.87
CA LEU A 73 -8.80 -6.48 6.90
C LEU A 73 -10.00 -5.61 6.50
N ALA A 74 -9.93 -4.33 6.80
CA ALA A 74 -10.87 -3.35 6.25
C ALA A 74 -10.32 -2.77 4.96
N TRP A 75 -11.15 -2.57 3.94
CA TRP A 75 -10.74 -1.93 2.67
C TRP A 75 -11.95 -1.28 1.99
N VAL A 76 -11.71 -0.45 0.98
CA VAL A 76 -12.77 0.27 0.27
C VAL A 76 -12.87 -0.21 -1.18
N ASP A 77 -14.09 -0.36 -1.69
CA ASP A 77 -14.36 -0.39 -3.12
C ASP A 77 -14.87 0.99 -3.54
N ILE A 78 -13.99 1.79 -4.11
CA ILE A 78 -14.26 3.20 -4.44
C ILE A 78 -15.42 3.31 -5.44
N TYR A 79 -15.42 2.46 -6.47
CA TYR A 79 -16.44 2.50 -7.52
C TYR A 79 -17.64 1.62 -7.23
N GLY A 80 -17.49 0.58 -6.41
CA GLY A 80 -18.59 -0.19 -5.83
C GLY A 80 -19.37 0.56 -4.73
N GLN A 81 -18.82 1.68 -4.23
CA GLN A 81 -19.40 2.48 -3.15
C GLN A 81 -19.59 1.68 -1.86
N SER A 82 -18.65 0.80 -1.55
CA SER A 82 -18.73 -0.09 -0.39
C SER A 82 -17.46 -0.10 0.44
N VAL A 83 -17.62 -0.41 1.71
CA VAL A 83 -16.54 -0.80 2.61
C VAL A 83 -16.67 -2.29 2.88
N HIS A 84 -15.52 -2.95 2.91
CA HIS A 84 -15.40 -4.37 3.13
C HIS A 84 -14.65 -4.65 4.43
N PHE A 85 -15.09 -5.65 5.17
CA PHE A 85 -14.41 -6.20 6.34
C PHE A 85 -14.19 -7.70 6.15
N THR A 86 -12.97 -8.06 5.75
CA THR A 86 -12.59 -9.44 5.48
C THR A 86 -11.98 -10.08 6.72
N ASP A 87 -12.56 -11.17 7.21
CA ASP A 87 -11.96 -12.01 8.25
C ASP A 87 -10.83 -12.84 7.63
N LEU A 88 -9.61 -12.70 8.14
CA LEU A 88 -8.45 -13.35 7.53
C LEU A 88 -8.32 -14.85 7.87
N VAL A 89 -9.11 -15.35 8.83
CA VAL A 89 -9.19 -16.78 9.21
C VAL A 89 -10.27 -17.48 8.41
N THR A 90 -11.51 -16.97 8.46
CA THR A 90 -12.66 -17.61 7.79
C THR A 90 -12.75 -17.26 6.31
N LYS A 91 -12.08 -16.18 5.88
CA LYS A 91 -12.14 -15.59 4.54
C LYS A 91 -13.54 -15.06 4.18
N GLU A 92 -14.41 -14.92 5.17
CA GLU A 92 -15.69 -14.23 5.02
C GLU A 92 -15.44 -12.72 4.87
N ASP A 93 -16.37 -12.05 4.19
CA ASP A 93 -16.25 -10.63 3.88
C ASP A 93 -17.61 -10.01 4.04
N GLU A 94 -17.66 -9.05 4.95
CA GLU A 94 -18.84 -8.27 5.25
C GLU A 94 -18.78 -6.99 4.41
N VAL A 95 -19.89 -6.65 3.76
CA VAL A 95 -19.95 -5.54 2.80
C VAL A 95 -20.99 -4.52 3.26
N HIS A 96 -20.55 -3.27 3.40
CA HIS A 96 -21.40 -2.16 3.79
C HIS A 96 -21.43 -1.13 2.66
N ASN A 97 -22.60 -0.93 2.07
CA ASN A 97 -22.79 0.01 0.98
C ASN A 97 -23.03 1.43 1.52
N PHE A 98 -22.55 2.42 0.77
CA PHE A 98 -22.70 3.84 1.04
C PHE A 98 -23.29 4.54 -0.18
N ASP A 99 -24.00 5.64 0.04
CA ASP A 99 -24.55 6.48 -1.05
C ASP A 99 -23.49 7.42 -1.67
N ALA A 100 -22.23 7.25 -1.32
CA ALA A 100 -21.10 8.06 -1.78
C ALA A 100 -19.83 7.22 -1.81
N ARG A 101 -18.89 7.57 -2.69
CA ARG A 101 -17.64 6.81 -2.86
C ARG A 101 -16.75 6.89 -1.61
N PRO A 102 -16.40 5.76 -0.99
CA PRO A 102 -15.41 5.73 0.06
C PRO A 102 -14.00 5.86 -0.55
N GLY A 103 -13.18 6.76 -0.01
CA GLY A 103 -11.80 6.95 -0.46
C GLY A 103 -10.75 6.34 0.47
N ALA A 104 -11.08 6.17 1.75
CA ALA A 104 -10.20 5.58 2.75
C ALA A 104 -11.01 5.13 3.97
N ILE A 105 -10.47 4.14 4.69
CA ILE A 105 -10.98 3.67 5.97
C ILE A 105 -9.85 3.49 6.98
N VAL A 106 -10.09 3.87 8.24
CA VAL A 106 -9.19 3.59 9.36
C VAL A 106 -9.98 3.28 10.62
N LYS A 107 -9.41 2.47 11.52
CA LYS A 107 -10.00 2.21 12.83
C LYS A 107 -9.80 3.42 13.76
N ARG A 108 -10.84 3.79 14.51
CA ARG A 108 -10.74 4.83 15.53
C ARG A 108 -10.04 4.28 16.76
N ILE A 109 -8.97 4.95 17.20
CA ILE A 109 -8.20 4.56 18.38
C ILE A 109 -9.08 4.63 19.63
N ASN A 110 -8.98 3.65 20.52
CA ASN A 110 -9.71 3.52 21.80
C ASN A 110 -11.24 3.39 21.69
N HIS A 111 -11.77 3.16 20.49
CA HIS A 111 -13.19 2.87 20.30
C HIS A 111 -13.31 1.50 19.64
N LYS A 112 -13.85 0.55 20.42
CA LYS A 112 -14.22 -0.76 19.88
C LYS A 112 -15.28 -0.53 18.81
N ASP A 113 -15.09 -1.11 17.64
CA ASP A 113 -16.08 -1.15 16.56
C ASP A 113 -16.42 0.22 15.92
N CYS A 114 -15.58 1.24 16.11
CA CYS A 114 -15.73 2.54 15.47
C CYS A 114 -14.66 2.75 14.39
N TRP A 115 -15.12 3.14 13.21
CA TRP A 115 -14.33 3.37 12.01
C TRP A 115 -14.49 4.82 11.54
N ILE A 116 -13.43 5.37 10.97
CA ILE A 116 -13.47 6.66 10.29
C ILE A 116 -13.34 6.40 8.80
N ILE A 117 -14.31 6.91 8.03
CA ILE A 117 -14.40 6.71 6.60
C ILE A 117 -14.41 8.08 5.93
N ASN A 118 -13.55 8.25 4.92
CA ASN A 118 -13.67 9.36 4.00
C ASN A 118 -14.68 8.97 2.92
N LEU A 119 -15.76 9.74 2.79
CA LEU A 119 -16.75 9.64 1.71
C LEU A 119 -16.67 10.93 0.90
N GLU A 120 -16.30 10.88 -0.38
CA GLU A 120 -16.19 12.03 -1.30
C GLU A 120 -15.86 13.40 -0.67
N ASN A 121 -16.88 14.12 -0.17
CA ASN A 121 -16.79 15.47 0.40
C ASN A 121 -16.93 15.55 1.94
N LYS A 122 -16.90 14.43 2.67
CA LYS A 122 -17.09 14.37 4.12
C LYS A 122 -16.32 13.23 4.78
N ILE A 123 -16.07 13.38 6.08
CA ILE A 123 -15.52 12.33 6.93
C ILE A 123 -16.62 11.90 7.89
N VAL A 124 -16.88 10.60 7.98
CA VAL A 124 -17.92 10.03 8.84
C VAL A 124 -17.32 9.07 9.85
N SER A 125 -17.93 9.02 11.04
CA SER A 125 -17.73 7.91 11.98
C SER A 125 -18.79 6.84 11.69
N TYR A 126 -18.34 5.62 11.48
CA TYR A 126 -19.17 4.45 11.24
C TYR A 126 -18.98 3.47 12.40
N ASN A 127 -20.07 3.06 13.03
CA ASN A 127 -20.03 2.03 14.07
C ASN A 127 -20.54 0.73 13.45
N ASP A 128 -19.68 -0.28 13.47
CA ASP A 128 -20.06 -1.64 13.13
C ASP A 128 -20.93 -2.19 14.27
N LYS A 129 -22.15 -2.63 13.96
CA LYS A 129 -23.18 -2.95 14.97
C LYS A 129 -23.02 -4.34 15.56
#